data_AF-A0A0N0ZBG7-F1
#
_entry.id   AF-A0A0N0ZBG7-F1
#
_cell.length_a   1.000
_cell.length_b   1.000
_cell.length_c   1.000
_cell.angle_alpha   90.00
_cell.angle_beta   90.00
_cell.angle_gamma   90.00
#
_symmetry.space_group_name_H-M   'P 1'
#
loop_
_entity.id
_entity.type
_entity.pdbx_description
1 polymer ?
#
loop_
_entity_poly.entity_id
_entity_poly.type
_entity_poly.pdbx_seq_one_letter_code
_entity_poly.pdbx_strand_id
1 'polypeptide(L)'
;MDYEFFQDLTGVISAKFSMDHEAIGYWLNEEVKGDLSIIEQINNAFSEIKGSNKQWQKIGHEYTLLMDDEEIMIRANQLVFETDDLEEGMSYYDNESVAFCGIEDFQLMLSDYSQFVLANTRSFTYVK
;
A
#
# COMPACT_ATOMS: atom_id res chain seq x y z
N MET A 1 2.58 -13.04 1.17
CA MET A 1 1.36 -12.24 1.38
C MET A 1 0.21 -12.86 0.63
N ASP A 2 -0.99 -12.89 1.23
CA ASP A 2 -2.20 -13.41 0.57
C ASP A 2 -3.16 -12.25 0.29
N TYR A 3 -3.50 -12.07 -0.99
CA TYR A 3 -4.35 -10.96 -1.45
C TYR A 3 -5.28 -11.35 -2.60
N GLU A 4 -6.39 -10.61 -2.68
CA GLU A 4 -7.35 -10.68 -3.78
C GLU A 4 -7.68 -9.26 -4.28
N PHE A 5 -7.66 -9.08 -5.60
CA PHE A 5 -8.14 -7.87 -6.26
C PHE A 5 -9.49 -8.14 -6.91
N PHE A 6 -10.41 -7.19 -6.79
CA PHE A 6 -11.75 -7.31 -7.33
C PHE A 6 -12.24 -5.97 -7.87
N GLN A 7 -13.12 -6.03 -8.86
CA GLN A 7 -13.83 -4.88 -9.39
C GLN A 7 -15.32 -5.06 -9.07
N ASP A 8 -15.93 -4.05 -8.46
CA ASP A 8 -17.36 -4.08 -8.18
C ASP A 8 -18.20 -3.73 -9.41
N LEU A 9 -19.53 -3.81 -9.27
CA LEU A 9 -20.48 -3.50 -10.35
C LEU A 9 -20.43 -2.03 -10.82
N THR A 10 -19.84 -1.13 -10.02
CA THR A 10 -19.66 0.29 -10.35
C THR A 10 -18.34 0.55 -11.08
N GLY A 11 -17.48 -0.47 -11.19
CA GLY A 11 -16.17 -0.39 -11.82
C GLY A 11 -15.05 -0.01 -10.85
N VAL A 12 -15.35 0.17 -9.56
CA VAL A 12 -14.35 0.48 -8.53
C VAL A 12 -13.50 -0.76 -8.28
N ILE A 13 -12.18 -0.58 -8.32
CA ILE A 13 -11.19 -1.61 -8.05
C ILE A 13 -10.76 -1.52 -6.60
N SER A 14 -10.84 -2.63 -5.89
CA SER A 14 -10.43 -2.75 -4.49
C SER A 14 -9.58 -3.99 -4.27
N ALA A 15 -8.86 -4.00 -3.16
CA ALA A 15 -7.99 -5.07 -2.71
C ALA A 15 -8.38 -5.54 -1.31
N LYS A 16 -8.21 -6.83 -1.05
CA LYS A 16 -8.34 -7.43 0.28
C LYS A 16 -7.11 -8.26 0.58
N PHE A 17 -6.59 -8.11 1.79
CA PHE A 17 -5.42 -8.82 2.29
C PHE A 17 -5.80 -9.61 3.55
N SER A 18 -4.94 -10.54 3.94
CA SER A 18 -5.09 -11.33 5.17
C SER A 18 -3.73 -11.71 5.75
N MET A 19 -3.72 -12.41 6.89
CA MET A 19 -2.51 -12.91 7.54
C MET A 19 -1.56 -11.76 7.92
N ASP A 20 -2.08 -10.77 8.64
CA ASP A 20 -1.35 -9.62 9.18
C ASP A 20 -0.90 -8.58 8.13
N HIS A 21 -1.57 -8.55 6.97
CA HIS A 21 -1.29 -7.62 5.86
C HIS A 21 -2.50 -6.74 5.50
N GLU A 22 -3.56 -6.75 6.31
CA GLU A 22 -4.82 -6.05 6.06
C GLU A 22 -4.61 -4.55 5.81
N ALA A 23 -3.69 -3.90 6.54
CA ALA A 23 -3.32 -2.50 6.34
C ALA A 23 -2.82 -2.19 4.91
N ILE A 24 -2.17 -3.14 4.21
CA ILE A 24 -1.74 -2.96 2.80
C ILE A 24 -2.96 -2.84 1.88
N GLY A 25 -3.99 -3.66 2.11
CA GLY A 25 -5.24 -3.60 1.37
C GLY A 25 -5.96 -2.27 1.57
N TYR A 26 -6.06 -1.81 2.82
CA TYR A 26 -6.64 -0.50 3.12
C TYR A 26 -5.84 0.65 2.50
N TRP A 27 -4.51 0.60 2.55
CA TRP A 27 -3.67 1.59 1.89
C TRP A 27 -3.86 1.63 0.36
N LEU A 28 -3.96 0.47 -0.31
CA LEU A 28 -4.28 0.45 -1.75
C LEU A 28 -5.65 1.07 -2.03
N ASN A 29 -6.64 0.74 -1.20
CA ASN A 29 -8.02 1.19 -1.38
C ASN A 29 -8.21 2.67 -1.06
N GLU A 30 -7.42 3.25 -0.14
CA GLU A 30 -7.54 4.64 0.28
C GLU A 30 -6.58 5.59 -0.41
N GLU A 31 -5.34 5.18 -0.62
CA GLU A 31 -4.27 6.06 -1.11
C GLU A 31 -3.97 5.85 -2.59
N VAL A 32 -3.96 4.59 -3.06
CA VAL A 32 -3.58 4.29 -4.45
C VAL A 32 -4.78 4.42 -5.38
N LYS A 33 -5.94 3.83 -5.05
CA LYS A 33 -7.21 4.00 -5.79
C LYS A 33 -7.08 3.83 -7.32
N GLY A 34 -6.22 2.89 -7.76
CA GLY A 34 -5.94 2.65 -9.18
C GLY A 34 -5.03 3.66 -9.88
N ASP A 35 -4.49 4.66 -9.18
CA ASP A 35 -3.52 5.62 -9.72
C ASP A 35 -2.14 4.98 -9.88
N LEU A 36 -1.84 4.54 -11.10
CA LEU A 36 -0.57 3.93 -11.46
C LEU A 36 0.64 4.88 -11.30
N SER A 37 0.43 6.20 -11.25
CA SER A 37 1.52 7.16 -11.04
C SER A 37 2.09 7.07 -9.62
N ILE A 38 1.28 6.66 -8.64
CA ILE A 38 1.75 6.40 -7.27
C ILE A 38 2.65 5.17 -7.25
N ILE A 39 2.28 4.14 -8.00
CA ILE A 39 3.06 2.90 -8.11
C ILE A 39 4.39 3.18 -8.82
N GLU A 40 4.40 4.01 -9.86
CA GLU A 40 5.62 4.45 -10.53
C GLU A 40 6.56 5.21 -9.57
N GLN A 41 6.02 6.12 -8.74
CA GLN A 41 6.79 6.82 -7.71
C GLN A 41 7.47 5.84 -6.74
N ILE A 42 6.74 4.83 -6.28
CA ILE A 42 7.26 3.81 -5.36
C ILE A 42 8.34 2.96 -6.05
N ASN A 43 8.14 2.57 -7.31
CA ASN A 43 9.14 1.84 -8.09
C ASN A 43 10.44 2.62 -8.31
N ASN A 44 10.32 3.93 -8.51
CA ASN A 44 11.49 4.81 -8.56
C ASN A 44 12.18 4.89 -7.20
N ALA A 45 11.43 5.02 -6.10
CA ALA A 45 11.96 5.03 -4.74
C ALA A 45 12.72 3.73 -4.41
N PHE A 46 12.21 2.55 -4.79
CA PHE A 46 12.94 1.28 -4.65
C PHE A 46 14.33 1.33 -5.29
N SER A 47 14.44 1.92 -6.48
CA SER A 47 15.71 2.04 -7.19
C SER A 47 16.66 3.02 -6.52
N GLU A 48 16.14 4.07 -5.88
CA GLU A 48 16.93 5.10 -5.19
C GLU A 48 17.50 4.65 -3.85
N ILE A 49 16.75 3.83 -3.10
CA ILE A 49 17.14 3.41 -1.75
C ILE A 49 17.97 2.13 -1.73
N LYS A 50 17.90 1.29 -2.78
CA LYS A 50 18.58 -0.01 -2.82
C LYS A 50 20.07 0.08 -2.51
N GLY A 51 20.51 -0.62 -1.47
CA GLY A 51 21.90 -0.66 -1.02
C GLY A 51 22.38 0.66 -0.39
N SER A 52 21.44 1.45 0.13
CA SER A 52 21.70 2.70 0.82
C SER A 52 20.94 2.73 2.14
N ASN A 53 21.46 3.46 3.14
CA ASN A 53 20.77 3.65 4.42
C ASN A 53 19.69 4.74 4.37
N LYS A 54 19.14 5.03 3.19
CA LYS A 54 18.10 6.05 3.02
C LYS A 54 16.74 5.44 3.29
N GLN A 55 15.90 6.22 3.96
CA GLN A 55 14.49 5.92 4.09
C GLN A 55 13.70 6.79 3.13
N TRP A 56 12.63 6.23 2.59
CA TRP A 56 11.63 6.95 1.81
C TRP A 56 10.27 6.76 2.44
N GLN A 57 9.42 7.77 2.32
CA GLN A 57 8.05 7.67 2.79
C GLN A 57 7.10 8.42 1.86
N LYS A 58 5.87 7.92 1.80
CA LYS A 58 4.74 8.59 1.18
C LYS A 58 3.62 8.71 2.21
N ILE A 59 3.46 9.92 2.73
CA ILE A 59 2.37 10.26 3.64
C ILE A 59 1.08 10.38 2.82
N GLY A 60 0.13 9.48 3.08
CA GLY A 60 -1.22 9.54 2.55
C GLY A 60 -2.20 10.23 3.50
N HIS A 61 -3.49 10.14 3.21
CA HIS A 61 -4.56 10.71 4.04
C HIS A 61 -4.83 9.85 5.28
N GLU A 62 -5.14 8.57 5.07
CA GLU A 62 -5.41 7.59 6.13
C GLU A 62 -4.19 6.72 6.44
N TYR A 63 -3.36 6.41 5.44
CA TYR A 63 -2.21 5.53 5.59
C TYR A 63 -0.90 6.15 5.07
N THR A 64 0.20 5.85 5.75
CA THR A 64 1.56 6.20 5.31
C THR A 64 2.32 4.94 4.94
N LEU A 65 2.99 4.97 3.78
CA LEU A 65 3.99 3.98 3.37
C LEU A 65 5.36 4.48 3.78
N LEU A 66 6.12 3.64 4.49
CA LEU A 66 7.54 3.84 4.79
C LEU A 66 8.33 2.67 4.22
N MET A 67 9.51 2.96 3.73
CA MET A 67 10.41 1.97 3.15
C MET A 67 11.87 2.32 3.42
N ASP A 68 12.64 1.29 3.74
CA ASP A 68 14.10 1.28 3.65
C ASP A 68 14.54 0.22 2.63
N ASP A 69 15.83 -0.15 2.64
CA ASP A 69 16.37 -1.12 1.69
C ASP A 69 16.13 -2.59 2.09
N GLU A 70 15.43 -2.85 3.20
CA GLU A 70 15.10 -4.19 3.69
C GLU A 70 13.57 -4.45 3.72
N GLU A 71 12.77 -3.50 4.20
CA GLU A 71 11.36 -3.72 4.55
C GLU A 71 10.43 -2.56 4.13
N ILE A 72 9.16 -2.90 3.90
CA ILE A 72 8.04 -1.96 3.76
C ILE A 72 7.20 -1.98 5.05
N MET A 73 6.84 -0.80 5.55
CA MET A 73 5.83 -0.61 6.57
C MET A 73 4.66 0.23 6.03
N ILE A 74 3.45 -0.30 6.16
CA ILE A 74 2.20 0.47 5.99
C ILE A 74 1.63 0.74 7.37
N ARG A 75 1.30 1.99 7.68
CA ARG A 75 0.73 2.38 8.98
C ARG A 75 -0.41 3.38 8.83
N ALA A 76 -1.50 3.16 9.56
CA ALA A 76 -2.58 4.13 9.72
C ALA A 76 -2.07 5.41 10.38
N ASN A 77 -2.47 6.57 9.87
CA ASN A 77 -2.07 7.88 10.36
C ASN A 77 -2.69 8.21 11.72
N GLN A 78 -3.84 7.62 12.04
CA GLN A 78 -4.48 7.75 13.36
C GLN A 78 -3.63 7.12 14.49
N LEU A 79 -2.67 6.25 14.15
CA LEU A 79 -1.67 5.74 15.11
C LEU A 79 -0.54 6.73 15.42
N VAL A 80 -0.50 7.93 14.81
CA VAL A 80 0.41 9.00 15.23
C VAL A 80 -0.13 9.56 16.55
N PHE A 81 0.10 8.84 17.65
CA PHE A 81 -0.27 9.32 18.98
C PHE A 81 0.51 10.58 19.32
N GLU A 82 -0.23 11.60 19.77
CA GLU A 82 0.26 12.75 20.50
C GLU A 82 1.17 12.25 21.64
N THR A 83 2.45 12.60 21.58
CA THR A 83 3.54 12.06 22.42
C THR A 83 3.47 12.42 23.90
N ASP A 84 2.35 12.94 24.43
CA ASP A 84 2.32 13.49 25.79
C ASP A 84 1.70 12.58 26.86
N ASP A 85 1.00 11.49 26.54
CA ASP A 85 0.40 10.59 27.56
C ASP A 85 0.33 9.10 27.11
N LEU A 86 1.48 8.47 26.84
CA LEU A 86 1.52 7.03 26.56
C LEU A 86 1.49 6.22 27.87
N GLU A 87 0.34 5.65 28.22
CA GLU A 87 0.22 4.59 29.23
C GLU A 87 0.94 3.32 28.74
N GLU A 88 1.91 2.83 29.52
CA GLU A 88 2.61 1.55 29.29
C GLU A 88 1.60 0.38 29.34
N GLY A 89 1.24 -0.19 28.19
CA GLY A 89 0.62 -1.52 28.13
C GLY A 89 -0.48 -1.77 27.10
N MET A 90 -0.86 -0.80 26.28
CA MET A 90 -1.87 -1.01 25.22
C MET A 90 -1.17 -1.22 23.86
N SER A 91 -1.19 -2.45 23.34
CA SER A 91 -0.82 -2.71 21.94
C SER A 91 -1.97 -2.23 21.04
N TYR A 92 -1.90 -0.99 20.57
CA TYR A 92 -2.86 -0.43 19.60
C TYR A 92 -2.66 -0.96 18.17
N TYR A 93 -1.71 -1.89 17.97
CA TYR A 93 -1.42 -2.48 16.67
C TYR A 93 -2.35 -3.67 16.43
N ASP A 94 -3.49 -3.40 15.81
CA ASP A 94 -4.22 -4.42 15.07
C ASP A 94 -3.71 -4.50 13.62
N ASN A 95 -4.05 -5.60 12.96
CA ASN A 95 -3.61 -5.88 11.60
C ASN A 95 -4.16 -4.89 10.57
N GLU A 96 -5.20 -4.13 10.94
CA GLU A 96 -5.79 -3.08 10.10
C GLU A 96 -4.99 -1.77 10.16
N SER A 97 -4.24 -1.57 11.25
CA SER A 97 -3.54 -0.33 11.52
C SER A 97 -2.06 -0.37 11.15
N VAL A 98 -1.42 -1.54 11.10
CA VAL A 98 -0.02 -1.68 10.66
C VAL A 98 0.22 -3.01 9.94
N ALA A 99 1.05 -2.99 8.90
CA ALA A 99 1.54 -4.19 8.23
C ALA A 99 2.99 -4.00 7.80
N PHE A 100 3.74 -5.10 7.81
CA PHE A 100 5.12 -5.17 7.37
C PHE A 100 5.27 -6.23 6.28
N CYS A 101 6.12 -5.99 5.30
CA CYS A 101 6.47 -7.00 4.31
C CYS A 101 7.82 -6.73 3.65
N GLY A 102 8.42 -7.79 3.10
CA GLY A 102 9.66 -7.66 2.33
C GLY A 102 9.43 -6.89 1.03
N ILE A 103 10.48 -6.21 0.57
CA ILE A 103 10.46 -5.41 -0.67
C ILE A 103 10.03 -6.23 -1.88
N GLU A 104 10.55 -7.45 -2.03
CA GLU A 104 10.28 -8.31 -3.20
C GLU A 104 8.80 -8.71 -3.28
N ASP A 105 8.21 -9.10 -2.15
CA ASP A 105 6.80 -9.44 -2.08
C ASP A 105 5.91 -8.23 -2.38
N PHE A 106 6.29 -7.03 -1.91
CA PHE A 106 5.55 -5.80 -2.18
C PHE A 106 5.65 -5.38 -3.65
N GLN A 107 6.83 -5.49 -4.27
CA GLN A 107 7.03 -5.23 -5.70
C GLN A 107 6.20 -6.18 -6.57
N LEU A 108 6.15 -7.47 -6.22
CA LEU A 108 5.31 -8.46 -6.90
C LEU A 108 3.83 -8.08 -6.80
N MET A 109 3.37 -7.76 -5.58
CA MET A 109 1.99 -7.34 -5.34
C MET A 109 1.63 -6.07 -6.14
N LEU A 110 2.50 -5.05 -6.17
CA LEU A 110 2.26 -3.82 -6.94
C LEU A 110 2.20 -4.07 -8.45
N SER A 111 3.02 -5.00 -8.96
CA SER A 111 2.97 -5.45 -10.34
C SER A 111 1.63 -6.11 -10.65
N ASP A 112 1.19 -7.05 -9.81
CA ASP A 112 -0.09 -7.74 -9.99
C ASP A 112 -1.28 -6.77 -9.93
N TYR A 113 -1.26 -5.82 -8.98
CA TYR A 113 -2.28 -4.78 -8.86
C TYR A 113 -2.33 -3.90 -10.11
N SER A 114 -1.16 -3.46 -10.60
CA SER A 114 -1.06 -2.65 -11.83
C SER A 114 -1.64 -3.38 -13.05
N GLN A 115 -1.35 -4.67 -13.19
CA GLN A 115 -1.91 -5.49 -14.25
C GLN A 115 -3.43 -5.62 -14.13
N PHE A 116 -3.94 -5.83 -12.91
CA PHE A 116 -5.37 -5.90 -12.65
C PHE A 116 -6.07 -4.57 -13.01
N VAL A 117 -5.50 -3.44 -12.62
CA VAL A 117 -6.03 -2.10 -12.97
C VAL A 117 -6.06 -1.89 -14.48
N LEU A 118 -4.97 -2.20 -15.18
CA LEU A 118 -4.90 -2.05 -16.64
C LEU A 118 -5.88 -2.96 -17.39
N ALA A 119 -6.11 -4.18 -16.89
CA ALA A 119 -7.05 -5.12 -17.48
C ALA A 119 -8.52 -4.66 -17.30
N ASN A 120 -8.85 -4.07 -16.15
CA ASN A 120 -10.22 -3.75 -15.76
C ASN A 120 -10.63 -2.28 -15.96
N THR A 121 -9.69 -1.40 -16.34
CA THR A 121 -9.98 0.01 -16.69
C THR A 121 -10.21 0.20 -18.20
N ARG A 122 -9.94 -0.82 -19.03
CA ARG A 122 -10.17 -0.75 -20.47
C ARG A 122 -11.63 -1.04 -20.80
N SER A 123 -12.42 0.01 -21.01
CA SER A 123 -13.66 -0.07 -21.79
C SER A 123 -13.84 1.17 -22.69
N PHE A 124 -14.00 0.89 -23.99
CA PHE A 124 -14.37 1.77 -25.11
C PHE A 124 -13.29 2.61 -25.81
N THR A 125 -12.35 1.95 -26.50
CA THR A 125 -11.89 2.52 -27.79
C THR A 125 -12.99 2.32 -28.82
N TYR A 126 -13.91 3.28 -28.94
CA TYR A 126 -14.70 3.43 -30.17
C TYR A 126 -13.73 3.85 -31.29
N VAL A 127 -13.30 2.89 -32.10
CA VAL A 127 -12.72 3.22 -33.41
C VAL A 127 -13.91 3.53 -34.32
N LYS A 128 -14.08 4.80 -34.69
CA LYS A 128 -14.92 5.24 -35.80
C LYS A 128 -14.30 4.83 -37.13
#